data_AF-A0A954X7Y5-F1
#
_entry.id   AF-A0A954X7Y5-F1
#
_cell.length_a   1.000
_cell.length_b   1.000
_cell.length_c   1.000
_cell.angle_alpha   90.00
_cell.angle_beta   90.00
_cell.angle_gamma   90.00
#
_symmetry.space_group_name_H-M   'P 1'
#
loop_
_entity.id
_entity.type
_entity.pdbx_description
1 polymer ?
#
loop_
_entity_poly.entity_id
_entity_poly.type
_entity_poly.pdbx_seq_one_letter_code
_entity_poly.pdbx_strand_id
1 'polypeptide(L)'
;MRFLRLDLLAFGPFTNVSLPLDQGDYGLHLVYGPNEAGKSSALRALTQFLYGIPNQCKDNFIHANANLRIGGELLDGKNQPLVCVRRKGRTKTLRAADDTS
;
A
#
# COMPACT_ATOMS: atom_id res chain seq x y z
N MET A 1 8.41 -12.83 5.53
CA MET A 1 7.86 -11.47 5.36
C MET A 1 6.34 -11.57 5.44
N ARG A 2 5.69 -10.80 6.32
CA ARG A 2 4.24 -10.83 6.58
C ARG A 2 3.69 -9.40 6.62
N PHE A 3 2.55 -9.13 6.01
CA PHE A 3 1.87 -7.84 6.17
C PHE A 3 1.15 -7.79 7.51
N LEU A 4 1.28 -6.66 8.21
CA LEU A 4 0.45 -6.30 9.37
C LEU A 4 -0.61 -5.29 8.98
N ARG A 5 -0.26 -4.34 8.10
CA ARG A 5 -1.18 -3.29 7.64
C ARG A 5 -0.80 -2.81 6.24
N LEU A 6 -1.80 -2.49 5.43
CA LEU A 6 -1.64 -1.78 4.16
C LEU A 6 -2.29 -0.40 4.28
N ASP A 7 -1.52 0.66 4.06
CA ASP A 7 -1.99 2.04 4.18
C ASP A 7 -2.19 2.67 2.79
N LEU A 8 -3.43 2.87 2.39
CA LEU A 8 -3.85 3.50 1.15
C LEU A 8 -3.92 5.03 1.36
N LEU A 9 -2.76 5.65 1.53
CA LEU A 9 -2.60 7.06 1.88
C LEU A 9 -3.16 7.99 0.79
N ALA A 10 -2.74 7.78 -0.46
CA ALA A 10 -3.25 8.48 -1.63
C ALA A 10 -3.15 7.56 -2.85
N PHE A 11 -4.13 6.68 -3.05
CA PHE A 11 -4.08 5.67 -4.12
C PHE A 11 -5.47 5.20 -4.56
N GLY A 12 -5.70 5.10 -5.87
CA GLY A 12 -6.99 4.69 -6.43
C GLY A 12 -8.11 5.60 -5.93
N PRO A 13 -9.23 5.05 -5.41
CA PRO A 13 -10.32 5.83 -4.82
C PRO A 13 -10.09 6.19 -3.34
N PHE A 14 -8.98 5.76 -2.73
CA PHE A 14 -8.77 5.86 -1.29
C PHE A 14 -7.96 7.09 -0.90
N THR A 15 -8.29 7.66 0.26
CA THR A 15 -7.54 8.73 0.92
C THR A 15 -7.43 8.38 2.40
N ASN A 16 -6.20 8.14 2.87
CA ASN A 16 -5.89 7.79 4.26
C ASN A 16 -6.71 6.61 4.81
N VAL A 17 -6.83 5.54 4.03
CA VAL A 17 -7.52 4.30 4.46
C VAL A 17 -6.50 3.23 4.81
N SER A 18 -6.59 2.65 6.01
CA SER A 18 -5.74 1.54 6.43
C SER A 18 -6.51 0.23 6.44
N LEU A 19 -5.96 -0.80 5.79
CA LEU A 19 -6.47 -2.16 5.80
C LEU A 19 -5.62 -3.00 6.78
N PRO A 20 -6.18 -3.42 7.93
CA PRO A 20 -5.50 -4.34 8.83
C PRO A 20 -5.38 -5.73 8.19
N LEU A 21 -4.19 -6.32 8.28
CA LEU A 21 -3.84 -7.65 7.77
C LEU A 21 -3.15 -8.49 8.84
N ASP A 22 -3.14 -8.01 10.08
CA ASP A 22 -2.53 -8.65 11.23
C ASP A 22 -3.49 -9.62 11.95
N GLN A 23 -4.80 -9.47 11.71
CA GLN A 23 -5.86 -10.26 12.32
C GLN A 23 -5.98 -11.68 11.75
N GLY A 24 -6.34 -12.63 12.62
CA GLY A 24 -6.60 -14.02 12.29
C GLY A 24 -5.35 -14.91 12.27
N ASP A 25 -5.57 -16.22 12.43
CA ASP A 25 -4.48 -17.19 12.68
C ASP A 25 -4.04 -17.96 11.43
N TYR A 26 -4.79 -17.85 10.33
CA TYR A 26 -4.66 -18.76 9.17
C TYR A 26 -4.17 -18.10 7.88
N GLY A 27 -3.78 -16.81 7.92
CA GLY A 27 -3.14 -16.12 6.80
C GLY A 27 -4.01 -15.88 5.55
N LEU A 28 -5.31 -16.14 5.63
CA LEU A 28 -6.29 -15.82 4.59
C LEU A 28 -7.05 -14.54 4.96
N HIS A 29 -6.95 -13.52 4.10
CA HIS A 29 -7.70 -12.26 4.27
C HIS A 29 -8.71 -12.10 3.13
N LEU A 30 -10.00 -12.03 3.48
CA LEU A 30 -11.07 -11.75 2.53
C LEU A 30 -11.48 -10.28 2.59
N VAL A 31 -11.21 -9.54 1.52
CA VAL A 31 -11.68 -8.16 1.34
C VAL A 31 -12.87 -8.17 0.39
N TYR A 32 -14.05 -7.80 0.87
CA TYR A 32 -15.29 -7.82 0.10
C TYR A 32 -16.03 -6.48 0.18
N GLY A 33 -16.97 -6.27 -0.74
CA GLY A 33 -17.77 -5.06 -0.82
C GLY A 33 -18.40 -4.90 -2.20
N PRO A 34 -19.18 -3.83 -2.44
CA PRO A 34 -19.82 -3.56 -3.73
C PRO A 34 -18.83 -3.47 -4.90
N ASN A 35 -19.33 -3.57 -6.12
CA ASN A 35 -18.54 -3.23 -7.31
C ASN A 35 -18.00 -1.80 -7.19
N GLU A 36 -16.81 -1.57 -7.76
CA GLU A 36 -16.15 -0.26 -7.75
C GLU A 36 -15.72 0.27 -6.37
N ALA A 37 -15.94 -0.47 -5.28
CA ALA A 37 -15.47 -0.13 -3.93
C ALA A 37 -13.93 -0.11 -3.76
N GLY A 38 -13.16 -0.25 -4.85
CA GLY A 38 -11.70 -0.15 -4.82
C GLY A 38 -10.94 -1.44 -4.48
N LYS A 39 -11.60 -2.59 -4.38
CA LYS A 39 -10.95 -3.89 -4.06
C LYS A 39 -9.77 -4.23 -4.97
N SER A 40 -9.93 -4.10 -6.30
CA SER A 40 -8.85 -4.33 -7.26
C SER A 40 -7.74 -3.28 -7.16
N SER A 41 -8.06 -2.04 -6.80
CA SER A 41 -7.07 -0.99 -6.53
C SER A 41 -6.28 -1.30 -5.26
N ALA A 42 -6.91 -1.79 -4.19
CA ALA A 42 -6.22 -2.21 -2.97
C ALA A 42 -5.25 -3.38 -3.24
N LEU A 43 -5.68 -4.39 -4.02
CA LEU A 43 -4.79 -5.48 -4.43
C LEU A 43 -3.59 -4.98 -5.26
N ARG A 44 -3.82 -4.05 -6.20
CA ARG A 44 -2.73 -3.42 -6.96
C ARG A 44 -1.80 -2.59 -6.06
N ALA A 45 -2.34 -1.88 -5.07
CA ALA A 45 -1.56 -1.12 -4.11
C ALA A 45 -0.61 -2.02 -3.31
N LEU A 46 -1.08 -3.20 -2.87
CA LEU A 46 -0.24 -4.17 -2.18
C LEU A 46 0.99 -4.57 -3.01
N THR A 47 0.80 -4.92 -4.29
CA THR A 47 1.91 -5.24 -5.20
C THR A 47 2.81 -4.03 -5.45
N GLN A 48 2.24 -2.85 -5.67
CA GLN A 48 2.99 -1.62 -5.96
C GLN A 48 3.74 -1.08 -4.74
N PHE A 49 3.29 -1.38 -3.53
CA PHE A 49 4.03 -1.08 -2.31
C PHE A 49 5.37 -1.83 -2.26
N LEU A 50 5.34 -3.14 -2.56
CA LEU A 50 6.52 -4.00 -2.55
C LEU A 50 7.49 -3.66 -3.69
N TYR A 51 6.98 -3.52 -4.92
CA TYR A 51 7.80 -3.47 -6.14
C TYR A 51 7.86 -2.10 -6.81
N GLY A 52 7.17 -1.11 -6.24
CA GLY A 52 7.12 0.26 -6.75
C GLY A 52 5.90 0.54 -7.63
N ILE A 53 5.51 1.80 -7.65
CA ILE A 53 4.40 2.31 -8.47
C ILE A 53 4.92 2.52 -9.90
N PRO A 54 4.35 1.85 -10.92
CA PRO A 54 4.82 1.93 -12.31
C PRO A 54 4.69 3.35 -12.88
N ASN A 55 5.51 3.70 -13.88
CA ASN A 55 5.47 5.03 -14.52
C ASN A 55 4.11 5.36 -15.13
N GLN A 56 3.50 4.37 -15.78
CA GLN A 56 2.12 4.45 -16.21
C GLN A 56 1.26 3.77 -15.14
N CYS A 57 0.81 4.54 -14.16
CA CYS A 57 -0.16 4.09 -13.17
C CYS A 57 -1.54 4.60 -13.57
N LYS A 58 -2.55 3.72 -13.53
CA LYS A 58 -3.94 4.07 -13.83
C LYS A 58 -4.78 4.29 -12.57
N ASP A 59 -4.23 4.07 -11.39
CA ASP A 59 -4.92 4.25 -10.10
C ASP A 59 -4.78 5.70 -9.57
N ASN A 60 -4.65 6.68 -10.45
CA ASN A 60 -4.58 8.12 -10.13
C ASN A 60 -5.95 8.80 -10.26
N PHE A 61 -7.01 8.17 -9.74
CA PHE A 61 -8.39 8.59 -9.97
C PHE A 61 -8.68 9.97 -9.38
N ILE A 62 -8.38 10.16 -8.10
CA ILE A 62 -8.63 11.41 -7.36
C ILE A 62 -7.35 12.15 -6.98
N HIS A 63 -6.19 11.50 -7.12
CA HIS A 63 -4.88 12.01 -6.71
C HIS A 63 -4.00 12.28 -7.93
N ALA A 64 -3.27 13.40 -7.93
CA ALA A 64 -2.24 13.66 -8.93
C ALA A 64 -1.17 12.56 -8.90
N ASN A 65 -0.60 12.20 -10.06
CA ASN A 65 0.40 11.12 -10.17
C ASN A 65 1.60 11.31 -9.22
N ALA A 66 2.09 12.54 -9.07
CA ALA A 66 3.19 12.86 -8.16
C ALA A 66 2.83 12.67 -6.68
N ASN A 67 1.53 12.63 -6.37
CA ASN A 67 1.02 12.51 -5.01
C ASN A 67 0.74 11.08 -4.57
N LEU A 68 0.80 10.11 -5.49
CA LEU A 68 0.48 8.72 -5.17
C LEU A 68 1.41 8.16 -4.10
N ARG A 69 0.80 7.68 -3.01
CA ARG A 69 1.48 7.17 -1.82
C ARG A 69 0.75 5.95 -1.29
N ILE A 70 1.52 4.90 -1.01
CA ILE A 70 1.06 3.66 -0.38
C ILE A 70 2.00 3.40 0.78
N GLY A 71 1.50 3.33 2.00
CA GLY A 71 2.24 2.91 3.17
C GLY A 71 1.95 1.46 3.53
N GLY A 72 2.67 0.96 4.51
CA GLY A 72 2.36 -0.32 5.10
C GLY A 72 3.34 -0.68 6.21
N GLU A 73 2.90 -1.66 7.00
CA GLU A 73 3.67 -2.24 8.07
C GLU A 73 3.83 -3.74 7.81
N LEU A 74 5.07 -4.20 7.90
CA LEU A 74 5.50 -5.54 7.55
C LEU A 74 6.34 -6.12 8.67
N LEU A 75 6.31 -7.44 8.84
CA LEU A 75 7.35 -8.18 9.53
C LEU A 75 8.35 -8.71 8.52
N ASP A 76 9.63 -8.55 8.79
CA ASP A 76 10.71 -9.10 7.97
C ASP A 76 10.91 -10.63 8.20
N GLY A 77 12.03 -11.19 7.75
CA GLY A 77 12.35 -12.61 7.99
C GLY A 77 12.73 -12.94 9.44
N LYS A 78 12.99 -11.93 10.27
CA LYS A 78 13.38 -12.01 11.69
C LYS A 78 12.26 -11.51 12.61
N ASN A 79 11.04 -11.33 12.10
CA ASN A 79 9.90 -10.75 12.82
C ASN A 79 10.15 -9.34 13.35
N GLN A 80 11.03 -8.56 12.70
CA GLN A 80 11.20 -7.15 13.02
C GLN A 80 10.18 -6.32 12.23
N PRO A 81 9.49 -5.36 12.88
CA PRO A 81 8.56 -4.49 12.20
C PRO A 81 9.29 -3.50 11.29
N LEU A 82 8.76 -3.33 10.10
CA LEU A 82 9.19 -2.38 9.08
C LEU A 82 7.98 -1.55 8.67
N VAL A 83 8.02 -0.25 8.98
CA VAL A 83 7.02 0.72 8.56
C VAL A 83 7.62 1.56 7.45
N CYS A 84 7.01 1.50 6.27
CA CYS A 84 7.54 2.14 5.08
C CYS A 84 6.45 2.89 4.32
N VAL A 85 6.85 3.89 3.55
CA VAL A 85 6.01 4.58 2.57
C VAL A 85 6.63 4.44 1.19
N ARG A 86 5.81 4.06 0.21
CA ARG A 86 6.14 4.05 -1.21
C ARG A 86 5.48 5.24 -1.88
N ARG A 87 6.28 6.13 -2.46
CA ARG A 87 5.80 7.20 -3.35
C ARG A 87 5.95 6.85 -4.81
N LYS A 88 5.22 7.55 -5.68
CA LYS A 88 5.52 7.56 -7.12
C LYS A 88 6.86 8.25 -7.37
N GLY A 89 7.71 7.60 -8.17
CA GLY A 89 8.98 8.15 -8.64
C GLY A 89 9.75 7.14 -9.50
N ARG A 90 10.97 7.51 -9.92
CA ARG A 90 11.89 6.63 -10.66
C ARG A 90 12.94 6.00 -9.76
N THR A 91 13.42 6.74 -8.76
CA THR A 91 14.49 6.33 -7.84
C THR A 91 14.09 6.70 -6.41
N LYS A 92 14.69 6.02 -5.42
CA LYS A 92 14.49 6.28 -3.97
C LYS A 92 13.01 6.45 -3.59
N THR A 93 12.19 5.50 -4.04
CA THR A 93 10.73 5.55 -3.90
C THR A 93 10.20 4.91 -2.64
N LEU A 94 10.95 3.95 -2.05
CA LEU A 94 10.67 3.43 -0.72
C LEU A 94 11.32 4.36 0.30
N ARG A 95 10.56 4.71 1.33
CA ARG A 95 10.98 5.60 2.40
C ARG A 95 10.56 5.05 3.74
N ALA A 96 11.16 5.56 4.81
CA ALA A 96 10.73 5.38 6.17
C ALA A 96 9.31 5.92 6.41
N ALA A 97 8.76 5.63 7.60
CA ALA A 97 7.40 5.97 8.00
C ALA A 97 7.05 7.46 7.87
N ASP A 98 8.04 8.35 7.94
CA ASP A 98 7.88 9.80 7.87
C ASP A 98 7.88 10.37 6.43
N ASP A 99 7.99 9.52 5.40
CA ASP A 99 8.13 9.92 3.99
C ASP A 99 9.32 10.88 3.75
N THR A 100 10.39 10.81 4.58
CA THR A 100 11.57 11.68 4.42
C THR A 100 12.81 10.93 3.91
N SER A 101 13.15 9.78 4.51
CA SER A 101 14.43 9.06 4.30
C SER A 101 14.28 7.73 3.59
#